data_AF-A0A6A3EEC2-F1
#
_entry.id   AF-A0A6A3EEC2-F1
#
_cell.length_a   1.000
_cell.length_b   1.000
_cell.length_c   1.000
_cell.angle_alpha   90.00
_cell.angle_beta   90.00
_cell.angle_gamma   90.00
#
_symmetry.space_group_name_H-M   'P 1'
#
loop_
_entity.id
_entity.type
_entity.pdbx_description
1 polymer ?
#
loop_
_entity_poly.entity_id
_entity_poly.type
_entity_poly.pdbx_seq_one_letter_code
_entity_poly.pdbx_strand_id
1 'polypeptide(L)'
;MTSIMGTERSKRSTLASSTGKWEWGDDNVLFVSLHQDNNYTADSGAVSERGGGKGEGFTINVPLPPGSGSGAYEYAFKKVVVPALEQFKPDFVLVSSGFDASYADPLAAMILSSNVFRFMARELVEAAKRLCGGRIVFAHEGGYSETYVPFCGAAVLEELLGVHGVDKQIKDPFLSEVERWGYQELQEHQKKAVDRVVVSTNVRT
;
A
#
# COMPACT_ATOMS: atom_id res chain seq x y z
N MET A 1 4.07 7.10 -3.32
CA MET A 1 2.80 6.40 -3.54
C MET A 1 3.04 4.89 -3.65
N THR A 2 2.71 4.15 -2.59
CA THR A 2 2.59 2.69 -2.66
C THR A 2 1.11 2.37 -2.88
N SER A 3 0.71 2.20 -4.14
CA SER A 3 -0.67 1.84 -4.49
C SER A 3 -0.77 0.33 -4.70
N ILE A 4 -1.75 -0.33 -4.08
CA ILE A 4 -2.10 -1.71 -4.43
C ILE A 4 -3.08 -1.59 -5.61
N MET A 5 -2.54 -1.75 -6.82
CA MET A 5 -3.31 -1.64 -8.05
C MET A 5 -4.07 -2.93 -8.30
N GLY A 6 -5.35 -2.96 -7.95
CA GLY A 6 -6.31 -3.83 -8.61
C GLY A 6 -6.27 -5.29 -8.17
N THR A 7 -7.41 -5.76 -7.71
CA THR A 7 -7.71 -7.18 -7.62
C THR A 7 -8.83 -7.49 -8.59
N GLU A 8 -8.62 -8.41 -9.53
CA GLU A 8 -9.62 -8.74 -10.56
C GLU A 8 -10.53 -9.90 -10.10
N ARG A 9 -11.82 -9.81 -10.43
CA ARG A 9 -12.74 -10.95 -10.59
C ARG A 9 -13.08 -11.10 -12.08
N SER A 10 -12.69 -12.21 -12.69
CA SER A 10 -12.98 -12.61 -14.09
C SER A 10 -12.03 -12.15 -15.22
N LYS A 11 -12.08 -12.91 -16.33
CA LYS A 11 -11.10 -13.00 -17.45
C LYS A 11 -11.03 -11.78 -18.39
N ARG A 12 -11.20 -10.54 -17.92
CA ARG A 12 -11.02 -9.34 -18.75
C ARG A 12 -10.04 -8.40 -18.06
N SER A 13 -8.86 -8.30 -18.67
CA SER A 13 -7.75 -7.48 -18.18
C SER A 13 -8.07 -5.99 -18.26
N THR A 14 -8.02 -5.30 -17.13
CA THR A 14 -7.99 -3.84 -17.09
C THR A 14 -6.86 -3.40 -16.15
N LEU A 15 -5.78 -2.85 -16.72
CA LEU A 15 -4.70 -2.23 -15.95
C LEU A 15 -5.25 -1.01 -15.23
N ALA A 16 -5.11 -0.98 -13.90
CA ALA A 16 -5.44 0.20 -13.10
C ALA A 16 -4.26 1.17 -13.07
N SER A 17 -4.44 2.45 -13.40
CA SER A 17 -3.38 3.48 -13.28
C SER A 17 -3.57 4.34 -12.02
N SER A 18 -2.49 4.96 -11.54
CA SER A 18 -2.48 5.81 -10.34
C SER A 18 -3.35 7.08 -10.41
N THR A 19 -4.02 7.35 -11.54
CA THR A 19 -4.65 8.65 -11.83
C THR A 19 -5.93 8.60 -12.70
N GLY A 20 -6.44 7.43 -13.07
CA GLY A 20 -7.54 7.31 -14.04
C GLY A 20 -8.96 7.38 -13.46
N LYS A 21 -9.68 8.49 -13.63
CA LYS A 21 -11.15 8.61 -13.37
C LYS A 21 -12.03 7.62 -14.17
N TRP A 22 -11.46 6.89 -15.12
CA TRP A 22 -12.20 6.05 -16.08
C TRP A 22 -12.48 4.62 -15.58
N GLU A 23 -11.80 4.17 -14.52
CA GLU A 23 -11.95 2.82 -13.92
C GLU A 23 -13.02 2.75 -12.84
N TRP A 24 -13.54 3.90 -12.43
CA TRP A 24 -14.42 4.05 -11.27
C TRP A 24 -15.75 3.32 -11.46
N GLY A 25 -16.05 2.92 -12.70
CA GLY A 25 -17.28 2.26 -13.12
C GLY A 25 -17.38 0.76 -12.88
N ASP A 26 -16.31 0.04 -12.54
CA ASP A 26 -16.27 -1.43 -12.54
C ASP A 26 -16.17 -2.03 -11.12
N ASP A 27 -17.06 -2.98 -10.79
CA ASP A 27 -17.08 -3.72 -9.52
C ASP A 27 -16.20 -4.99 -9.56
N ASN A 28 -15.60 -5.30 -10.71
CA ASN A 28 -14.66 -6.40 -10.86
C ASN A 28 -13.23 -6.03 -10.46
N VAL A 29 -12.96 -4.77 -10.13
CA VAL A 29 -11.64 -4.29 -9.70
C VAL A 29 -11.77 -3.53 -8.39
N LEU A 30 -11.18 -4.05 -7.31
CA LEU A 30 -10.94 -3.26 -6.10
C LEU A 30 -9.58 -2.55 -6.21
N PHE A 31 -9.62 -1.23 -6.11
CA PHE A 31 -8.45 -0.35 -6.03
C PHE A 31 -8.23 0.14 -4.59
N VAL A 32 -7.00 0.00 -4.07
CA VAL A 32 -6.63 0.49 -2.74
C VAL A 32 -5.33 1.28 -2.83
N SER A 33 -5.35 2.55 -2.43
CA SER A 33 -4.16 3.41 -2.46
C SER A 33 -3.79 3.92 -1.07
N LEU A 34 -2.56 3.67 -0.64
CA LEU A 34 -1.95 4.33 0.51
C LEU A 34 -1.00 5.41 -0.04
N HIS A 35 -1.26 6.66 0.34
CA HIS A 35 -0.50 7.80 -0.17
C HIS A 35 -0.41 8.91 0.86
N GLN A 36 0.56 9.79 0.68
CA GLN A 36 0.60 11.02 1.44
C GLN A 36 -0.55 11.92 1.03
N ASP A 37 -1.30 12.39 2.02
CA ASP A 37 -2.39 13.32 1.83
C ASP A 37 -1.91 14.58 1.09
N ASN A 38 -2.59 14.91 0.00
CA ASN A 38 -2.34 16.07 -0.85
C ASN A 38 -0.88 16.25 -1.32
N ASN A 39 -0.17 15.16 -1.62
CA ASN A 39 1.20 15.22 -2.18
C ASN A 39 1.21 15.37 -3.71
N TYR A 40 0.66 14.39 -4.42
CA TYR A 40 0.53 14.40 -5.87
C TYR A 40 -0.48 13.35 -6.35
N THR A 41 -1.41 13.65 -7.26
CA THR A 41 -1.77 14.99 -7.76
C THR A 41 -2.51 15.80 -6.69
N ALA A 42 -2.41 17.14 -6.73
CA ALA A 42 -3.22 17.97 -5.83
C ALA A 42 -4.72 17.72 -6.04
N ASP A 43 -5.50 17.80 -4.96
CA ASP A 43 -6.96 17.63 -4.96
C ASP A 43 -7.46 16.27 -5.49
N SER A 44 -6.71 15.19 -5.26
CA SER A 44 -7.13 13.81 -5.52
C SER A 44 -6.80 12.87 -4.36
N GLY A 45 -7.37 11.66 -4.37
CA GLY A 45 -7.09 10.65 -3.33
C GLY A 45 -7.89 10.88 -2.06
N ALA A 46 -8.98 11.64 -2.12
CA ALA A 46 -9.82 11.88 -0.95
C ALA A 46 -10.53 10.59 -0.47
N VAL A 47 -10.86 10.52 0.82
CA VAL A 47 -11.67 9.42 1.38
C VAL A 47 -13.07 9.34 0.75
N SER A 48 -13.63 10.47 0.31
CA SER A 48 -14.94 10.55 -0.36
C SER A 48 -14.92 10.04 -1.79
N GLU A 49 -13.73 9.80 -2.34
CA GLU A 49 -13.47 9.40 -3.71
C GLU A 49 -13.50 7.85 -3.76
N ARG A 50 -14.69 7.28 -4.09
CA ARG A 50 -15.02 5.87 -3.82
C ARG A 50 -15.36 5.01 -5.05
N GLY A 51 -15.11 5.49 -6.26
CA GLY A 51 -15.64 4.89 -7.48
C GLY A 51 -16.91 5.62 -7.94
N GLY A 52 -17.64 5.04 -8.88
CA GLY A 52 -18.89 5.58 -9.39
C GLY A 52 -19.66 4.55 -10.23
N GLY A 53 -20.97 4.70 -10.40
CA GLY A 53 -21.76 3.68 -11.10
C GLY A 53 -21.69 2.32 -10.40
N LYS A 54 -21.25 1.25 -11.08
CA LYS A 54 -21.14 -0.09 -10.47
C LYS A 54 -19.93 -0.22 -9.54
N GLY A 55 -18.83 0.46 -9.84
CA GLY A 55 -17.62 0.46 -9.02
C GLY A 55 -17.70 1.33 -7.76
N GLU A 56 -18.86 1.91 -7.43
CA GLU A 56 -19.07 2.63 -6.18
C GLU A 56 -18.81 1.72 -4.97
N GLY A 57 -17.80 2.08 -4.17
CA GLY A 57 -17.31 1.30 -3.03
C GLY A 57 -16.10 0.41 -3.34
N PHE A 58 -15.65 0.34 -4.60
CA PHE A 58 -14.50 -0.46 -5.04
C PHE A 58 -13.23 0.38 -5.25
N THR A 59 -13.25 1.66 -4.88
CA THR A 59 -12.05 2.50 -4.71
C THR A 59 -11.91 2.86 -3.24
N ILE A 60 -10.76 2.57 -2.65
CA ILE A 60 -10.43 2.90 -1.26
C ILE A 60 -9.15 3.71 -1.22
N ASN A 61 -9.30 5.00 -0.93
CA ASN A 61 -8.17 5.88 -0.70
C ASN A 61 -7.84 5.97 0.79
N VAL A 62 -6.56 5.83 1.12
CA VAL A 62 -6.00 5.95 2.46
C VAL A 62 -4.99 7.11 2.47
N PRO A 63 -5.47 8.37 2.53
CA PRO A 63 -4.60 9.52 2.68
C PRO A 63 -3.99 9.54 4.08
N LEU A 64 -2.66 9.40 4.14
CA LEU A 64 -1.88 9.39 5.37
C LEU A 64 -1.19 10.75 5.57
N PRO A 65 -1.17 11.28 6.81
CA PRO A 65 -0.45 12.52 7.10
C PRO A 65 1.05 12.41 6.79
N PRO A 66 1.71 13.50 6.34
CA PRO A 66 3.17 13.59 6.31
C PRO A 66 3.80 13.14 7.64
N GLY A 67 4.96 12.48 7.56
CA GLY A 67 5.67 11.92 8.70
C GLY A 67 5.13 10.55 9.16
N SER A 68 4.24 9.91 8.40
CA SER A 68 3.77 8.56 8.73
C SER A 68 4.86 7.50 8.50
N GLY A 69 5.16 6.75 9.57
CA GLY A 69 6.13 5.65 9.60
C GLY A 69 5.47 4.27 9.75
N SER A 70 6.19 3.33 10.37
CA SER A 70 5.78 1.91 10.50
C SER A 70 4.37 1.74 11.09
N GLY A 71 4.08 2.35 12.24
CA GLY A 71 2.82 2.18 12.95
C GLY A 71 1.60 2.63 12.16
N ALA A 72 1.71 3.70 11.36
CA ALA A 72 0.63 4.17 10.50
C ALA A 72 0.33 3.17 9.36
N TYR A 73 1.37 2.65 8.70
CA TYR A 73 1.21 1.69 7.60
C TYR A 73 0.77 0.32 8.11
N GLU A 74 1.32 -0.17 9.22
CA GLU A 74 0.86 -1.40 9.88
C GLU A 74 -0.61 -1.31 10.28
N TYR A 75 -1.03 -0.17 10.84
CA TYR A 75 -2.43 0.06 11.19
C TYR A 75 -3.34 0.12 9.97
N ALA A 76 -2.94 0.83 8.92
CA ALA A 76 -3.67 0.89 7.65
C ALA A 76 -3.82 -0.49 7.00
N PHE A 77 -2.77 -1.30 7.01
CA PHE A 77 -2.82 -2.68 6.50
C PHE A 77 -3.82 -3.54 7.28
N LYS A 78 -3.72 -3.51 8.61
CA LYS A 78 -4.57 -4.30 9.51
C LYS A 78 -6.05 -3.87 9.46
N LYS A 79 -6.33 -2.58 9.28
CA LYS A 79 -7.68 -2.02 9.40
C LYS A 79 -8.39 -1.79 8.08
N VAL A 80 -7.65 -1.62 6.99
CA VAL A 80 -8.21 -1.28 5.69
C VAL A 80 -7.80 -2.31 4.64
N VAL A 81 -6.50 -2.45 4.36
CA VAL A 81 -6.03 -3.24 3.21
C VAL A 81 -6.43 -4.71 3.31
N VAL A 82 -6.02 -5.40 4.38
CA VAL A 82 -6.30 -6.84 4.53
C VAL A 82 -7.81 -7.12 4.61
N PRO A 83 -8.61 -6.41 5.43
CA PRO A 83 -10.06 -6.58 5.43
C PRO A 83 -10.72 -6.34 4.06
N ALA A 84 -10.27 -5.32 3.30
CA ALA A 84 -10.82 -5.03 1.98
C ALA A 84 -10.55 -6.18 0.99
N LEU A 85 -9.32 -6.74 1.00
CA LEU A 85 -8.98 -7.91 0.19
C LEU A 85 -9.82 -9.13 0.57
N GLU A 86 -10.01 -9.38 1.87
CA GLU A 86 -10.81 -10.50 2.38
C GLU A 86 -12.30 -10.38 2.02
N GLN A 87 -12.84 -9.16 2.03
CA GLN A 87 -14.21 -8.89 1.61
C GLN A 87 -14.38 -9.05 0.10
N PHE A 88 -13.44 -8.53 -0.69
CA PHE A 88 -13.51 -8.58 -2.15
C PHE A 88 -13.31 -10.00 -2.71
N LYS A 89 -12.40 -10.78 -2.09
CA LYS A 89 -11.97 -12.12 -2.52
C LYS A 89 -11.40 -12.08 -3.96
N PRO A 90 -10.18 -11.54 -4.13
CA PRO A 90 -9.47 -11.50 -5.42
C PRO A 90 -9.35 -12.86 -6.10
N ASP A 91 -9.35 -12.88 -7.43
CA ASP A 91 -8.72 -13.96 -8.19
C ASP A 91 -7.22 -13.71 -8.44
N PHE A 92 -6.76 -12.47 -8.28
CA PHE A 92 -5.37 -12.03 -8.50
C PHE A 92 -5.09 -10.73 -7.75
N VAL A 93 -3.84 -10.48 -7.34
CA VAL A 93 -3.41 -9.22 -6.73
C VAL A 93 -2.31 -8.58 -7.58
N LEU A 94 -2.52 -7.34 -8.01
CA LEU A 94 -1.46 -6.51 -8.60
C LEU A 94 -1.06 -5.41 -7.60
N VAL A 95 0.24 -5.18 -7.49
CA VAL A 95 0.83 -4.20 -6.56
C VAL A 95 1.65 -3.22 -7.36
N SER A 96 1.28 -1.95 -7.32
CA SER A 96 2.10 -0.86 -7.84
C SER A 96 3.10 -0.47 -6.76
N SER A 97 4.26 -1.08 -6.83
CA SER A 97 5.29 -1.06 -5.80
C SER A 97 6.18 0.17 -5.95
N GLY A 98 5.69 1.30 -5.43
CA GLY A 98 6.50 2.50 -5.24
C GLY A 98 7.27 2.48 -3.92
N PHE A 99 8.50 2.99 -3.93
CA PHE A 99 9.43 3.08 -2.79
C PHE A 99 9.67 4.52 -2.31
N ASP A 100 8.92 5.46 -2.87
CA ASP A 100 8.92 6.89 -2.57
C ASP A 100 8.25 7.26 -1.23
N ALA A 101 7.68 6.28 -0.52
CA ALA A 101 7.31 6.45 0.88
C ALA A 101 8.52 6.29 1.84
N SER A 102 9.70 5.97 1.32
CA SER A 102 10.88 5.77 2.14
C SER A 102 11.37 7.07 2.78
N TYR A 103 12.03 6.96 3.93
CA TYR A 103 12.53 8.12 4.69
C TYR A 103 13.50 9.02 3.93
N ALA A 104 14.17 8.47 2.93
CA ALA A 104 15.22 9.14 2.15
C ALA A 104 14.70 9.67 0.81
N ASP A 105 13.41 9.55 0.53
CA ASP A 105 12.84 9.99 -0.74
C ASP A 105 12.66 11.52 -0.78
N PRO A 106 13.09 12.20 -1.86
CA PRO A 106 12.94 13.65 -1.98
C PRO A 106 11.54 14.13 -2.38
N LEU A 107 10.65 13.23 -2.85
CA LEU A 107 9.34 13.60 -3.43
C LEU A 107 8.15 13.34 -2.48
N ALA A 108 8.39 12.83 -1.29
CA ALA A 108 7.40 12.69 -0.23
C ALA A 108 8.01 12.98 1.14
N ALA A 109 7.17 13.04 2.16
CA ALA A 109 7.55 13.28 3.55
C ALA A 109 7.17 12.10 4.45
N MET A 110 7.15 10.88 3.89
CA MET A 110 6.95 9.64 4.64
C MET A 110 8.29 9.16 5.22
N ILE A 111 8.26 8.30 6.24
CA ILE A 111 9.48 7.89 6.96
C ILE A 111 9.69 6.37 7.01
N LEU A 112 9.35 5.66 5.93
CA LEU A 112 9.43 4.20 5.92
C LEU A 112 10.87 3.71 5.82
N SER A 113 11.17 2.68 6.61
CA SER A 113 12.37 1.86 6.45
C SER A 113 12.10 0.66 5.53
N SER A 114 13.18 -0.01 5.10
CA SER A 114 13.13 -1.26 4.33
C SER A 114 12.30 -2.35 5.03
N ASN A 115 12.28 -2.39 6.37
CA ASN A 115 11.43 -3.31 7.14
C ASN A 115 9.94 -3.06 6.98
N VAL A 116 9.51 -1.81 6.77
CA VAL A 116 8.09 -1.51 6.53
C VAL A 116 7.68 -2.01 5.14
N PHE A 117 8.53 -1.83 4.13
CA PHE A 117 8.30 -2.42 2.80
C PHE A 117 8.28 -3.95 2.84
N ARG A 118 9.15 -4.58 3.64
CA ARG A 118 9.11 -6.02 3.92
C ARG A 118 7.77 -6.44 4.51
N PHE A 119 7.32 -5.76 5.56
CA PHE A 119 6.04 -6.02 6.22
C PHE A 119 4.89 -5.96 5.21
N MET A 120 4.80 -4.87 4.43
CA MET A 120 3.75 -4.70 3.43
C MET A 120 3.76 -5.82 2.38
N ALA A 121 4.93 -6.18 1.85
CA ALA A 121 5.06 -7.27 0.90
C ALA A 121 4.62 -8.61 1.50
N ARG A 122 5.06 -8.91 2.72
CA ARG A 122 4.67 -10.13 3.44
C ARG A 122 3.15 -10.23 3.61
N GLU A 123 2.51 -9.17 4.09
CA GLU A 123 1.04 -9.16 4.28
C GLU A 123 0.30 -9.42 2.97
N LEU A 124 0.75 -8.83 1.85
CA LEU A 124 0.14 -9.03 0.53
C LEU A 124 0.40 -10.44 -0.03
N VAL A 125 1.62 -10.96 0.13
CA VAL A 125 1.96 -12.32 -0.29
C VAL A 125 1.13 -13.34 0.49
N GLU A 126 1.00 -13.18 1.80
CA GLU A 126 0.18 -14.07 2.64
C GLU A 126 -1.31 -13.92 2.34
N ALA A 127 -1.82 -12.71 2.11
CA ALA A 127 -3.18 -12.50 1.64
C ALA A 127 -3.43 -13.18 0.28
N ALA A 128 -2.50 -13.05 -0.68
CA ALA A 128 -2.61 -13.68 -1.98
C ALA A 128 -2.60 -15.22 -1.88
N LYS A 129 -1.72 -15.80 -1.04
CA LYS A 129 -1.72 -17.25 -0.77
C LYS A 129 -3.08 -17.74 -0.28
N ARG A 130 -3.70 -17.02 0.67
CA ARG A 130 -5.00 -17.37 1.26
C ARG A 130 -6.18 -17.16 0.31
N LEU A 131 -6.19 -16.05 -0.44
CA LEU A 131 -7.38 -15.58 -1.14
C LEU A 131 -7.39 -15.96 -2.63
N CYS A 132 -6.22 -15.99 -3.27
CA CYS A 132 -6.08 -16.20 -4.72
C CYS A 132 -5.00 -17.23 -5.08
N GLY A 133 -4.69 -18.17 -4.20
CA GLY A 133 -3.73 -19.25 -4.47
C GLY A 133 -2.31 -18.77 -4.78
N GLY A 134 -1.91 -17.64 -4.21
CA GLY A 134 -0.57 -17.06 -4.35
C GLY A 134 -0.35 -16.26 -5.63
N ARG A 135 -1.41 -15.96 -6.40
CA ARG A 135 -1.29 -15.19 -7.64
C ARG A 135 -1.16 -13.70 -7.33
N ILE A 136 0.07 -13.22 -7.30
CA ILE A 136 0.43 -11.82 -7.04
C ILE A 136 1.55 -11.35 -7.99
N VAL A 137 1.48 -10.09 -8.43
CA VAL A 137 2.55 -9.43 -9.19
C VAL A 137 2.85 -8.07 -8.57
N PHE A 138 4.14 -7.76 -8.43
CA PHE A 138 4.63 -6.45 -8.07
C PHE A 138 5.18 -5.77 -9.33
N ALA A 139 4.60 -4.64 -9.71
CA ALA A 139 5.07 -3.78 -10.78
C ALA A 139 5.76 -2.56 -10.15
N HIS A 140 7.01 -2.29 -10.53
CA HIS A 140 7.77 -1.17 -9.97
C HIS A 140 7.20 0.17 -10.45
N GLU A 141 7.10 1.15 -9.55
CA GLU A 141 6.55 2.49 -9.83
C GLU A 141 7.57 3.58 -9.41
N GLY A 142 7.21 4.45 -8.46
CA GLY A 142 8.07 5.51 -7.95
C GLY A 142 9.15 5.03 -6.98
N GLY A 143 10.03 5.94 -6.61
CA GLY A 143 11.18 5.68 -5.75
C GLY A 143 12.38 6.43 -6.30
N TYR A 144 12.77 7.50 -5.62
CA TYR A 144 13.66 8.52 -6.15
C TYR A 144 14.91 8.71 -5.28
N SER A 145 15.01 7.97 -4.19
CA SER A 145 16.25 7.85 -3.41
C SER A 145 17.20 6.82 -4.03
N GLU A 146 18.20 7.28 -4.79
CA GLU A 146 19.25 6.42 -5.36
C GLU A 146 19.95 5.57 -4.30
N THR A 147 20.08 6.10 -3.08
CA THR A 147 20.81 5.47 -1.99
C THR A 147 19.99 4.47 -1.19
N TYR A 148 18.66 4.54 -1.24
CA TYR A 148 17.81 3.78 -0.34
C TYR A 148 16.75 2.87 -1.01
N VAL A 149 16.30 3.21 -2.22
CA VAL A 149 15.40 2.35 -3.01
C VAL A 149 15.91 0.92 -3.16
N PRO A 150 17.23 0.66 -3.38
CA PRO A 150 17.73 -0.71 -3.49
C PRO A 150 17.44 -1.59 -2.27
N PHE A 151 17.52 -1.06 -1.05
CA PHE A 151 17.22 -1.81 0.18
C PHE A 151 15.73 -2.06 0.36
N CYS A 152 14.90 -1.09 -0.02
CA CYS A 152 13.44 -1.24 0.01
C CYS A 152 12.97 -2.30 -0.98
N GLY A 153 13.49 -2.26 -2.22
CA GLY A 153 13.19 -3.25 -3.25
C GLY A 153 13.71 -4.65 -2.90
N ALA A 154 14.94 -4.75 -2.36
CA ALA A 154 15.50 -6.01 -1.87
C ALA A 154 14.60 -6.66 -0.81
N ALA A 155 14.09 -5.88 0.14
CA ALA A 155 13.21 -6.38 1.18
C ALA A 155 11.90 -6.97 0.62
N VAL A 156 11.33 -6.36 -0.43
CA VAL A 156 10.15 -6.90 -1.13
C VAL A 156 10.49 -8.19 -1.88
N LEU A 157 11.61 -8.21 -2.60
CA LEU A 157 12.06 -9.39 -3.36
C LEU A 157 12.33 -10.59 -2.46
N GLU A 158 12.89 -10.36 -1.27
CA GLU A 158 13.13 -11.42 -0.29
C GLU A 158 11.84 -12.05 0.21
N GLU A 159 10.76 -11.29 0.41
CA GLU A 159 9.46 -11.86 0.76
C GLU A 159 8.85 -12.66 -0.40
N LEU A 160 9.01 -12.19 -1.64
CA LEU A 160 8.58 -12.93 -2.84
C LEU A 160 9.35 -14.25 -3.02
N LEU A 161 10.63 -14.27 -2.67
CA LEU A 161 11.50 -15.44 -2.75
C LEU A 161 11.41 -16.36 -1.51
N GLY A 162 10.68 -15.97 -0.47
CA GLY A 162 10.59 -16.73 0.79
C GLY A 162 11.87 -16.70 1.64
N VAL A 163 12.68 -15.65 1.51
CA VAL A 163 13.93 -15.46 2.25
C VAL A 163 13.66 -14.75 3.59
N HIS A 164 13.27 -15.53 4.59
CA HIS A 164 12.93 -15.01 5.93
C HIS A 164 14.07 -15.13 6.96
N GLY A 165 15.15 -15.82 6.64
CA GLY A 165 16.31 -15.94 7.52
C GLY A 165 17.08 -14.62 7.55
N VAL A 166 17.13 -13.95 8.70
CA VAL A 166 17.78 -12.63 8.88
C VAL A 166 19.25 -12.66 8.47
N ASP A 167 19.93 -13.79 8.61
CA ASP A 167 21.31 -14.02 8.17
C ASP A 167 21.48 -14.02 6.65
N LYS A 168 20.40 -14.28 5.90
CA LYS A 168 20.36 -14.35 4.43
C LYS A 168 19.84 -13.08 3.77
N GLN A 169 19.24 -12.18 4.56
CA GLN A 169 18.69 -10.93 4.07
C GLN A 169 19.80 -9.90 3.83
N ILE A 170 19.60 -9.06 2.80
CA ILE A 170 20.42 -7.89 2.52
C ILE A 170 20.33 -6.96 3.72
N LYS A 171 21.50 -6.63 4.27
CA LYS A 171 21.60 -5.75 5.43
C LYS A 171 21.42 -4.31 4.98
N ASP A 172 20.34 -3.70 5.43
CA ASP A 172 20.13 -2.26 5.35
C ASP A 172 21.00 -1.56 6.43
N PRO A 173 22.04 -0.81 6.02
CA PRO A 173 22.96 -0.17 6.97
C PRO A 173 22.33 1.02 7.70
N PHE A 174 21.21 1.56 7.21
CA PHE A 174 20.52 2.72 7.79
C PHE A 174 19.37 2.33 8.71
N LEU A 175 18.94 1.06 8.66
CA LEU A 175 17.75 0.56 9.34
C LEU A 175 17.68 0.95 10.82
N SER A 176 18.77 0.69 11.56
CA SER A 176 18.80 0.93 13.01
C SER A 176 18.71 2.41 13.39
N GLU A 177 19.07 3.32 12.48
CA GLU A 177 18.93 4.75 12.69
C GLU A 177 17.48 5.19 12.43
N VAL A 178 16.93 4.80 11.28
CA VAL A 178 15.59 5.19 10.83
C VAL A 178 14.50 4.67 11.77
N GLU A 179 14.67 3.45 12.30
CA GLU A 179 13.72 2.86 13.25
C GLU A 179 13.74 3.54 14.64
N ARG A 180 14.76 4.36 14.94
CA ARG A 180 14.81 5.15 16.19
C ARG A 180 14.19 6.53 16.05
N TRP A 181 13.84 6.94 14.84
CA TRP A 181 13.22 8.25 14.64
C TRP A 181 11.87 8.30 15.37
N GLY A 182 11.53 9.48 15.88
CA GLY A 182 10.16 9.72 16.34
C GLY A 182 9.15 9.49 15.20
N TYR A 183 7.88 9.33 15.54
CA TYR A 183 6.79 9.09 14.57
C TYR A 183 6.81 7.72 13.86
N GLN A 184 7.75 6.83 14.16
CA GLN A 184 7.63 5.42 13.73
C GLN A 184 6.43 4.74 14.38
N GLU A 185 6.19 4.95 15.68
CA GLU A 185 4.97 4.47 16.35
C GLU A 185 3.71 5.17 15.83
N LEU A 186 2.57 4.48 15.89
CA LEU A 186 1.28 5.02 15.46
C LEU A 186 0.87 6.23 16.31
N GLN A 187 0.75 7.39 15.67
CA GLN A 187 0.30 8.62 16.31
C GLN A 187 -1.23 8.75 16.25
N GLU A 188 -1.83 9.45 17.22
CA GLU A 188 -3.29 9.59 17.31
C GLU A 188 -3.92 10.24 16.07
N HIS A 189 -3.26 11.22 15.46
CA HIS A 189 -3.76 11.87 14.25
C HIS A 189 -3.65 10.96 13.01
N GLN A 190 -2.62 10.12 12.92
CA GLN A 190 -2.47 9.09 11.88
C GLN A 190 -3.55 8.02 12.03
N LYS A 191 -3.80 7.57 13.27
CA LYS A 191 -4.88 6.64 13.60
C LYS A 191 -6.24 7.21 13.17
N LYS A 192 -6.54 8.46 13.52
CA LYS A 192 -7.78 9.14 13.11
C LYS A 192 -7.92 9.23 11.59
N ALA A 193 -6.84 9.44 10.85
CA ALA A 193 -6.87 9.44 9.39
C ALA A 193 -7.30 8.08 8.85
N VAL A 194 -6.72 6.98 9.35
CA VAL A 194 -7.09 5.62 8.96
C VAL A 194 -8.52 5.26 9.42
N ASP A 195 -8.92 5.62 10.64
CA ASP A 195 -10.26 5.33 11.17
C ASP A 195 -11.37 5.98 10.31
N ARG A 196 -11.13 7.18 9.76
CA ARG A 196 -12.07 7.82 8.83
C ARG A 196 -12.31 6.96 7.59
N VAL A 197 -11.28 6.30 7.09
CA VAL A 197 -11.40 5.36 5.96
C VAL A 197 -12.25 4.16 6.36
N VAL A 198 -11.97 3.55 7.51
CA VAL A 198 -12.73 2.39 8.03
C VAL A 198 -14.22 2.71 8.17
N VAL A 199 -14.56 3.90 8.69
CA VAL A 199 -15.96 4.35 8.78
C VAL A 199 -16.57 4.47 7.40
N SER A 200 -15.86 5.03 6.42
CA SER A 200 -16.37 5.18 5.05
C SER A 200 -16.62 3.84 4.36
N THR A 201 -15.80 2.82 4.63
CA THR A 201 -15.92 1.48 4.01
C THR A 201 -17.03 0.64 4.63
N ASN A 202 -17.36 0.84 5.92
CA ASN A 202 -18.37 0.07 6.65
C ASN A 202 -19.83 0.44 6.34
N VAL A 203 -20.11 1.51 5.57
CA VAL A 203 -21.49 2.00 5.32
C VAL A 203 -22.33 1.04 4.43
N ARG A 204 -21.82 -0.13 4.01
CA ARG A 204 -22.55 -1.07 3.12
C ARG A 204 -22.35 -2.57 3.38
N THR A 205 -22.27 -3.02 4.64
CA THR A 205 -22.62 -4.43 4.96
C THR A 205 -24.10 -4.54 5.30
#